data_AF-A0A2S6URJ2-F1
#
_entry.id   AF-A0A2S6URJ2-F1
#
_cell.length_a   1.000
_cell.length_b   1.000
_cell.length_c   1.000
_cell.angle_alpha   90.00
_cell.angle_beta   90.00
_cell.angle_gamma   90.00
#
_symmetry.space_group_name_H-M   'P 1'
#
loop_
_entity.id
_entity.type
_entity.pdbx_description
1 polymer ?
#
loop_
_entity_poly.entity_id
_entity_poly.type
_entity_poly.pdbx_seq_one_letter_code
_entity_poly.pdbx_strand_id
1 'polypeptide(L)'
;MFKNSINSLFLIALSGFCSSIISERAFAGGRSEPWQMWFQDAASPVMEKIIEFHNLIFVVEISIVVFVLCLMGYIILRFNAKANPEPSKTTHHTLLEVVWTAVPLLVLVVVALPSMKLLYYADKVVESEMTIKVTGNQWYWTYAYPDHGEIQFDSYMIEDKDLKEGQPRLLSVDNPVVLPSRTNIRLLFTSADVIHNWAVPSLGLKLDTVPGRINESWVHINKEGDYYGMCSELCGVRHGFMPVHIKAVPKKEFSAWVEKAKAQFSNISSGSETKVANLEKPFDKAATGILKDRKRK
;
A
#
# COMPACT_ATOMS: atom_id res chain seq x y z
N MET A 1 -18.91 -38.47 49.38
CA MET A 1 -17.46 -38.38 49.12
C MET A 1 -17.21 -38.75 47.65
N PHE A 2 -17.51 -37.85 46.73
CA PHE A 2 -17.18 -37.96 45.30
C PHE A 2 -17.04 -36.52 44.78
N LYS A 3 -15.80 -36.07 44.60
CA LYS A 3 -15.47 -34.74 44.06
C LYS A 3 -14.81 -35.00 42.71
N ASN A 4 -15.59 -34.80 41.65
CA ASN A 4 -15.21 -35.12 40.28
C ASN A 4 -14.22 -34.10 39.72
N SER A 5 -13.16 -34.68 39.17
CA SER A 5 -12.18 -34.11 38.26
C SER A 5 -12.84 -33.66 36.96
N ILE A 6 -13.14 -32.38 36.82
CA ILE A 6 -13.45 -31.73 35.53
C ILE A 6 -12.96 -30.29 35.62
N ASN A 7 -11.64 -30.05 35.50
CA ASN A 7 -11.11 -28.69 35.36
C ASN A 7 -9.77 -28.59 34.61
N SER A 8 -9.34 -29.62 33.88
CA SER A 8 -8.04 -29.60 33.20
C SER A 8 -8.06 -29.91 31.69
N LEU A 9 -9.24 -30.08 31.08
CA LEU A 9 -9.36 -30.54 29.68
C LEU A 9 -9.94 -29.50 28.70
N PHE A 10 -10.32 -28.31 29.17
CA PHE A 10 -10.86 -27.24 28.31
C PHE A 10 -9.89 -26.09 28.01
N LEU A 11 -8.68 -26.11 28.60
CA LEU A 11 -7.68 -25.03 28.45
C LEU A 11 -6.50 -25.38 27.53
N ILE A 12 -6.50 -26.56 26.88
CA ILE A 12 -5.38 -27.01 26.03
C ILE A 12 -5.76 -27.03 24.53
N ALA A 13 -7.02 -26.77 24.17
CA ALA A 13 -7.48 -26.88 22.77
C ALA A 13 -7.36 -25.58 21.94
N LEU A 14 -6.90 -24.45 22.49
CA LEU A 14 -6.78 -23.17 21.77
C LEU A 14 -5.34 -22.68 21.50
N SER A 15 -4.31 -23.41 21.92
CA SER A 15 -2.91 -23.01 21.74
C SER A 15 -2.15 -23.80 20.65
N GLY A 16 -2.83 -24.66 19.90
CA GLY A 16 -2.20 -25.68 19.04
C GLY A 16 -2.22 -25.46 17.53
N PHE A 17 -2.56 -24.28 17.00
CA PHE A 17 -2.71 -24.09 15.55
C PHE A 17 -2.08 -22.80 15.01
N CYS A 18 -0.91 -22.40 15.49
CA CYS A 18 -0.16 -21.29 14.91
C CYS A 18 1.36 -21.47 14.97
N SER A 19 1.84 -22.68 14.70
CA SER A 19 3.28 -22.95 14.62
C SER A 19 3.56 -24.03 13.59
N SER A 20 3.44 -23.69 12.32
CA SER A 20 4.17 -24.38 11.25
C SER A 20 4.23 -23.47 10.02
N ILE A 21 5.41 -23.43 9.42
CA ILE A 21 5.84 -22.63 8.25
C ILE A 21 6.43 -21.26 8.63
N ILE A 22 7.59 -21.30 9.30
CA ILE A 22 8.66 -20.34 9.00
C ILE A 22 9.52 -21.04 7.94
N SER A 23 9.15 -20.84 6.67
CA SER A 23 10.06 -21.13 5.56
C SER A 23 11.06 -19.98 5.50
N GLU A 24 12.32 -20.25 5.84
CA GLU A 24 13.45 -19.39 5.48
C GLU A 24 13.52 -19.23 3.95
N ARG A 25 12.87 -18.18 3.45
CA ARG A 25 13.28 -17.49 2.22
C ARG A 25 13.32 -16.02 2.56
N ALA A 26 14.42 -15.59 3.18
CA ALA A 26 14.75 -14.18 3.33
C ALA A 26 15.11 -13.59 1.96
N PHE A 27 14.15 -13.58 1.04
CA PHE A 27 14.09 -12.50 0.07
C PHE A 27 13.29 -11.42 0.77
N ALA A 28 13.94 -10.33 1.17
CA ALA A 28 13.25 -9.12 1.61
C ALA A 28 12.59 -8.45 0.40
N GLY A 29 11.76 -9.21 -0.33
CA GLY A 29 11.04 -8.73 -1.49
C GLY A 29 9.84 -7.96 -0.98
N GLY A 30 9.84 -6.65 -1.11
CA GLY A 30 8.67 -5.81 -0.87
C GLY A 30 7.61 -6.04 -1.94
N ARG A 31 7.09 -7.27 -2.03
CA ARG A 31 6.08 -7.69 -2.98
C ARG A 31 5.06 -8.59 -2.29
N SER A 32 3.89 -8.69 -2.92
CA SER A 32 2.86 -9.64 -2.51
C SER A 32 3.28 -11.07 -2.80
N GLU A 33 2.96 -11.99 -1.88
CA GLU A 33 3.15 -13.43 -2.08
C GLU A 33 1.79 -14.15 -2.26
N PRO A 34 1.73 -15.26 -3.02
CA PRO A 34 0.50 -16.01 -3.20
C PRO A 34 -0.11 -16.46 -1.87
N TRP A 35 -1.43 -16.29 -1.72
CA TRP A 35 -2.20 -16.62 -0.51
C TRP A 35 -1.83 -15.82 0.75
N GLN A 36 -1.09 -14.72 0.61
CA GLN A 36 -0.83 -13.79 1.70
C GLN A 36 -2.13 -13.09 2.13
N MET A 37 -2.44 -13.13 3.43
CA MET A 37 -3.64 -12.49 4.00
C MET A 37 -3.34 -11.15 4.71
N TRP A 38 -2.09 -10.91 5.06
CA TRP A 38 -1.64 -9.75 5.83
C TRP A 38 -0.82 -8.79 4.96
N PHE A 39 -0.32 -7.70 5.56
CA PHE A 39 0.61 -6.80 4.88
C PHE A 39 1.86 -7.51 4.39
N GLN A 40 2.51 -6.89 3.41
CA GLN A 40 3.91 -7.17 3.09
C GLN A 40 4.79 -6.85 4.31
N ASP A 41 5.97 -7.49 4.37
CA ASP A 41 6.93 -7.22 5.43
C ASP A 41 7.31 -5.74 5.46
N ALA A 42 7.22 -5.13 6.64
CA ALA A 42 7.61 -3.74 6.82
C ALA A 42 9.12 -3.58 6.58
N ALA A 43 9.46 -2.60 5.75
CA ALA A 43 10.83 -2.26 5.41
C ALA A 43 11.20 -0.80 5.71
N SER A 44 10.27 -0.05 6.32
CA SER A 44 10.49 1.30 6.83
C SER A 44 9.93 1.46 8.25
N PRO A 45 10.47 2.40 9.05
CA PRO A 45 9.92 2.72 10.37
C PRO A 45 8.44 3.16 10.31
N VAL A 46 8.04 3.84 9.24
CA VAL A 46 6.65 4.26 9.04
C VAL A 46 5.75 3.05 8.86
N MET A 47 6.14 2.08 8.03
CA MET A 47 5.34 0.87 7.81
C MET A 47 5.25 -0.01 9.06
N GLU A 48 6.33 -0.10 9.85
CA GLU A 48 6.30 -0.79 11.14
C GLU A 48 5.22 -0.19 12.06
N LYS A 49 5.15 1.14 12.15
CA LYS A 49 4.11 1.83 12.94
C LYS A 49 2.70 1.71 12.36
N ILE A 50 2.56 1.66 11.03
CA ILE A 50 1.29 1.35 10.38
C ILE A 50 0.79 -0.05 10.78
N ILE A 51 1.67 -1.07 10.76
CA ILE A 51 1.31 -2.43 11.15
C ILE A 51 0.95 -2.50 12.64
N GLU A 52 1.71 -1.84 13.51
CA GLU A 52 1.39 -1.75 14.95
C GLU A 52 -0.01 -1.14 15.17
N PHE A 53 -0.30 -0.01 14.52
CA PHE A 53 -1.58 0.67 14.64
C PHE A 53 -2.74 -0.14 14.04
N HIS A 54 -2.51 -0.79 12.90
CA HIS A 54 -3.47 -1.71 12.31
C HIS A 54 -3.83 -2.85 13.27
N ASN A 55 -2.83 -3.49 13.89
CA ASN A 55 -3.06 -4.60 14.80
C ASN A 55 -3.88 -4.19 16.03
N LEU A 56 -3.66 -2.96 16.54
CA LEU A 56 -4.49 -2.39 17.60
C LEU A 56 -5.95 -2.25 17.15
N ILE A 57 -6.19 -1.63 15.98
CA ILE A 57 -7.55 -1.46 15.45
C ILE A 57 -8.21 -2.82 15.22
N PHE A 58 -7.49 -3.76 14.60
CA PHE A 58 -8.01 -5.09 14.29
C PHE A 58 -8.48 -5.84 15.54
N VAL A 59 -7.73 -5.77 16.64
CA VAL A 59 -8.15 -6.39 17.91
C VAL A 59 -9.42 -5.73 18.46
N VAL A 60 -9.52 -4.40 18.39
CA VAL A 60 -10.72 -3.66 18.81
C VAL A 60 -11.93 -4.06 17.96
N GLU A 61 -11.79 -4.07 16.64
CA GLU A 61 -12.86 -4.43 15.70
C GLU A 61 -13.33 -5.87 15.89
N ILE A 62 -12.40 -6.83 15.96
CA ILE A 62 -12.73 -8.24 16.21
C ILE A 62 -13.43 -8.42 17.55
N SER A 63 -13.01 -7.70 18.60
CA SER A 63 -13.67 -7.76 19.91
C SER A 63 -15.12 -7.27 19.84
N ILE A 64 -15.37 -6.19 19.10
CA ILE A 64 -16.73 -5.67 18.88
C ILE A 64 -17.56 -6.67 18.06
N VAL A 65 -17.01 -7.19 16.96
CA VAL A 65 -17.69 -8.17 16.10
C VAL A 65 -18.06 -9.42 16.89
N VAL A 66 -17.14 -9.99 17.66
CA VAL A 66 -17.40 -11.16 18.51
C VAL A 66 -18.46 -10.85 19.57
N PHE A 67 -18.40 -9.68 20.22
CA PHE A 67 -19.42 -9.27 21.18
C PHE A 67 -20.81 -9.21 20.55
N VAL A 68 -20.95 -8.55 19.39
CA VAL A 68 -22.23 -8.44 18.68
C VAL A 68 -22.72 -9.82 18.22
N LEU A 69 -21.84 -10.66 17.65
CA LEU A 69 -22.20 -12.00 17.22
C LEU A 69 -22.65 -12.89 18.38
N CYS A 70 -21.99 -12.81 19.53
CA CYS A 70 -22.39 -13.52 20.74
C CYS A 70 -23.77 -13.05 21.24
N LEU A 71 -24.03 -11.73 21.25
CA LEU A 71 -25.35 -11.19 21.61
C LEU A 71 -26.43 -11.64 20.63
N MET A 72 -26.16 -11.59 19.32
CA MET A 72 -27.08 -12.07 18.29
C MET A 72 -27.36 -13.56 18.46
N GLY A 73 -26.33 -14.38 18.66
CA GLY A 73 -26.47 -15.81 18.92
C GLY A 73 -27.29 -16.08 20.18
N TYR A 74 -27.03 -15.34 21.26
CA TYR A 74 -27.82 -15.41 22.49
C TYR A 74 -29.29 -15.05 22.23
N ILE A 75 -29.56 -13.98 21.48
CA ILE A 75 -30.93 -13.57 21.15
C ILE A 75 -31.65 -14.65 20.35
N ILE A 76 -31.01 -15.20 19.33
CA ILE A 76 -31.59 -16.26 18.47
C ILE A 76 -31.93 -17.50 19.32
N LEU A 77 -31.05 -17.91 20.24
CA LEU A 77 -31.25 -19.11 21.03
C LEU A 77 -32.23 -18.91 22.19
N ARG A 78 -32.18 -17.76 22.87
CA ARG A 78 -32.94 -17.51 24.10
C ARG A 78 -34.32 -16.92 23.85
N PHE A 79 -34.46 -16.05 22.84
CA PHE A 79 -35.65 -15.24 22.58
C PHE A 79 -36.37 -15.59 21.28
N ASN A 80 -36.12 -16.77 20.69
CA ASN A 80 -36.98 -17.28 19.62
C ASN A 80 -38.40 -17.60 20.11
N ALA A 81 -39.35 -17.70 19.18
CA ALA A 81 -40.77 -17.90 19.48
C ALA A 81 -41.08 -19.16 20.31
N LYS A 82 -40.23 -20.21 20.22
CA LYS A 82 -40.39 -21.43 21.01
C LYS A 82 -39.89 -21.27 22.45
N ALA A 83 -38.76 -20.61 22.65
CA ALA A 83 -38.10 -20.44 23.94
C ALA A 83 -38.60 -19.23 24.74
N ASN A 84 -39.22 -18.25 24.08
CA ASN A 84 -39.83 -17.08 24.71
C ASN A 84 -41.18 -16.72 24.06
N PRO A 85 -42.27 -17.48 24.33
CA PRO A 85 -43.58 -17.27 23.73
C PRO A 85 -44.22 -15.91 24.07
N GLU A 86 -43.97 -15.40 25.28
CA GLU A 86 -44.47 -14.09 25.73
C GLU A 86 -43.33 -13.06 25.72
N PRO A 87 -43.28 -12.14 24.74
CA PRO A 87 -42.22 -11.14 24.65
C PRO A 87 -42.39 -10.04 25.71
N SER A 88 -41.26 -9.48 26.16
CA SER A 88 -41.27 -8.28 27.00
C SER A 88 -41.85 -7.08 26.25
N LYS A 89 -42.46 -6.15 26.99
CA LYS A 89 -43.00 -4.87 26.48
C LYS A 89 -42.13 -3.66 26.82
N THR A 90 -40.96 -3.87 27.42
CA THR A 90 -40.01 -2.79 27.74
C THR A 90 -39.52 -2.11 26.46
N THR A 91 -39.60 -0.78 26.40
CA THR A 91 -39.25 -0.01 25.20
C THR A 91 -37.96 0.79 25.31
N HIS A 92 -37.52 1.13 26.52
CA HIS A 92 -36.32 1.95 26.75
C HIS A 92 -35.67 1.61 28.09
N HIS A 93 -34.37 1.94 28.20
CA HIS A 93 -33.62 1.80 29.44
C HIS A 93 -32.46 2.80 29.44
N THR A 94 -32.70 3.99 29.99
CA THR A 94 -31.79 5.15 29.90
C THR A 94 -30.36 4.85 30.33
N LEU A 95 -30.16 4.08 31.40
CA LEU A 95 -28.80 3.72 31.84
C LEU A 95 -28.05 2.89 30.77
N LEU A 96 -28.75 1.99 30.07
CA LEU A 96 -28.14 1.15 29.04
C LEU A 96 -27.83 1.98 27.79
N GLU A 97 -28.73 2.91 27.46
CA GLU A 97 -28.54 3.92 26.40
C GLU A 97 -27.29 4.77 26.63
N VAL A 98 -27.11 5.26 27.85
CA VAL A 98 -25.90 6.02 28.23
C VAL A 98 -24.66 5.14 28.12
N VAL A 99 -24.69 3.89 28.59
CA VAL A 99 -23.53 2.99 28.56
C VAL A 99 -23.10 2.69 27.12
N TRP A 100 -24.02 2.29 26.22
CA TRP A 100 -23.64 1.98 24.84
C TRP A 100 -23.29 3.22 24.02
N THR A 101 -23.57 4.43 24.50
CA THR A 101 -23.14 5.67 23.85
C THR A 101 -21.76 6.09 24.34
N ALA A 102 -21.53 6.02 25.65
CA ALA A 102 -20.27 6.39 26.28
C ALA A 102 -19.13 5.41 25.95
N VAL A 103 -19.40 4.11 25.89
CA VAL A 103 -18.37 3.09 25.63
C VAL A 103 -17.75 3.25 24.23
N PRO A 104 -18.51 3.33 23.12
CA PRO A 104 -17.93 3.59 21.80
C PRO A 104 -17.16 4.90 21.72
N LEU A 105 -17.65 5.96 22.38
CA LEU A 105 -16.93 7.23 22.45
C LEU A 105 -15.53 7.05 23.10
N LEU A 106 -15.46 6.31 24.21
CA LEU A 106 -14.19 6.02 24.87
C LEU A 106 -13.26 5.16 24.00
N VAL A 107 -13.80 4.16 23.29
CA VAL A 107 -13.03 3.35 22.32
C VAL A 107 -12.42 4.24 21.23
N LEU A 108 -13.18 5.19 20.69
CA LEU A 108 -12.65 6.14 19.69
C LEU A 108 -11.52 7.00 20.23
N VAL A 109 -11.61 7.48 21.48
CA VAL A 109 -10.54 8.25 22.12
C VAL A 109 -9.26 7.42 22.24
N VAL A 110 -9.37 6.14 22.63
CA VAL A 110 -8.22 5.23 22.75
C VAL A 110 -7.53 5.00 21.39
N VAL A 111 -8.29 4.87 20.31
CA VAL A 111 -7.75 4.69 18.95
C VAL A 111 -7.15 5.98 18.39
N ALA A 112 -7.76 7.13 18.68
CA ALA A 112 -7.34 8.42 18.11
C ALA A 112 -5.92 8.84 18.53
N LEU A 113 -5.51 8.58 19.78
CA LEU A 113 -4.21 8.99 20.29
C LEU A 113 -3.00 8.39 19.54
N PRO A 114 -2.88 7.05 19.37
CA PRO A 114 -1.81 6.46 18.57
C PRO A 114 -1.93 6.82 17.09
N SER A 115 -3.16 6.98 16.56
CA SER A 115 -3.40 7.40 15.18
C SER A 115 -2.74 8.75 14.87
N MET A 116 -2.99 9.76 15.71
CA MET A 116 -2.43 11.09 15.52
C MET A 116 -0.90 11.08 15.63
N LYS A 117 -0.32 10.32 16.56
CA LYS A 117 1.14 10.19 16.69
C LYS A 117 1.77 9.60 15.42
N LEU A 118 1.16 8.57 14.85
CA LEU A 118 1.60 7.97 13.60
C LEU A 118 1.48 8.96 12.44
N LEU A 119 0.36 9.68 12.34
CA LEU A 119 0.14 10.69 11.30
C LEU A 119 1.26 11.73 11.28
N TYR A 120 1.59 12.33 12.44
CA TYR A 120 2.67 13.32 12.52
C TYR A 120 4.05 12.72 12.23
N TYR A 121 4.29 11.46 12.61
CA TYR A 121 5.55 10.79 12.33
C TYR A 121 5.75 10.51 10.83
N ALA A 122 4.69 10.07 10.14
CA ALA A 122 4.74 9.80 8.71
C ALA A 122 4.86 11.08 7.87
N ASP A 123 4.23 12.18 8.31
CA ASP A 123 4.17 13.43 7.55
C ASP A 123 5.41 14.33 7.75
N LYS A 124 6.05 14.28 8.93
CA LYS A 124 7.20 15.13 9.22
C LYS A 124 8.46 14.65 8.49
N VAL A 125 8.86 15.39 7.46
CA VAL A 125 10.14 15.18 6.77
C VAL A 125 11.29 15.38 7.75
N VAL A 126 12.03 14.30 8.00
CA VAL A 126 13.27 14.30 8.80
C VAL A 126 14.38 14.94 7.97
N GLU A 127 15.43 15.47 8.62
CA GLU A 127 16.65 15.89 7.93
C GLU A 127 17.10 14.80 6.96
N SER A 128 16.99 15.11 5.66
CA SER A 128 17.24 14.18 4.57
C SER A 128 18.67 14.30 4.09
N GLU A 129 19.32 13.16 3.83
CA GLU A 129 20.68 13.11 3.27
C GLU A 129 20.66 13.27 1.73
N MET A 130 19.52 13.02 1.09
CA MET A 130 19.34 13.20 -0.34
C MET A 130 17.86 13.39 -0.72
N THR A 131 17.65 13.90 -1.93
CA THR A 131 16.34 14.12 -2.54
C THR A 131 16.19 13.31 -3.82
N ILE A 132 15.01 12.72 -4.04
CA ILE A 132 14.58 12.28 -5.37
C ILE A 132 13.27 12.97 -5.74
N LYS A 133 13.12 13.29 -7.02
CA LYS A 133 11.87 13.77 -7.58
C LYS A 133 11.26 12.67 -8.43
N VAL A 134 9.99 12.39 -8.17
CA VAL A 134 9.15 11.44 -8.88
C VAL A 134 8.13 12.23 -9.69
N THR A 135 8.09 11.98 -11.00
CA THR A 135 7.10 12.57 -11.91
C THR A 135 6.24 11.46 -12.51
N GLY A 136 4.92 11.54 -12.29
CA GLY A 136 3.96 10.66 -12.95
C GLY A 136 3.69 11.10 -14.39
N ASN A 137 3.65 10.14 -15.32
CA ASN A 137 3.29 10.32 -16.72
C ASN A 137 2.38 9.17 -17.17
N GLN A 138 1.55 9.37 -18.19
CA GLN A 138 0.76 8.32 -18.83
C GLN A 138 1.65 7.48 -19.77
N TRP A 139 2.02 6.23 -19.46
CA TRP A 139 1.84 5.47 -18.21
C TRP A 139 3.19 4.88 -17.79
N TYR A 140 4.02 5.73 -17.17
CA TYR A 140 5.37 5.42 -16.71
C TYR A 140 5.82 6.46 -15.67
N TRP A 141 6.94 6.22 -15.00
CA TRP A 141 7.49 7.15 -14.00
C TRP A 141 8.80 7.75 -14.49
N THR A 142 8.98 9.06 -14.28
CA THR A 142 10.30 9.72 -14.45
C THR A 142 10.88 10.00 -13.08
N TYR A 143 12.15 9.65 -12.90
CA TYR A 143 12.89 9.88 -11.66
C TYR A 143 14.03 10.85 -11.90
N ALA A 144 14.22 11.81 -11.00
CA ALA A 144 15.35 12.73 -11.01
C ALA A 144 16.06 12.76 -9.66
N TYR A 145 17.40 12.79 -9.70
CA TYR A 145 18.29 12.86 -8.54
C TYR A 145 19.03 14.21 -8.56
N PRO A 146 18.37 15.30 -8.10
CA PRO A 146 18.93 16.65 -8.20
C PRO A 146 20.28 16.80 -7.48
N ASP A 147 20.42 16.14 -6.33
CA ASP A 147 21.63 16.22 -5.50
C ASP A 147 22.82 15.40 -6.06
N HIS A 148 22.63 14.66 -7.16
CA HIS A 148 23.61 13.70 -7.69
C HIS A 148 23.96 13.95 -9.17
N GLY A 149 24.05 15.22 -9.56
CA GLY A 149 24.40 15.62 -10.94
C GLY A 149 23.22 15.54 -11.90
N GLU A 150 22.02 15.83 -11.41
CA GLU A 150 20.77 15.91 -12.20
C GLU A 150 20.49 14.66 -13.04
N ILE A 151 20.86 13.48 -12.53
CA ILE A 151 20.51 12.20 -13.18
C ILE A 151 18.99 12.18 -13.34
N GLN A 152 18.52 11.96 -14.57
CA GLN A 152 17.11 11.81 -14.88
C GLN A 152 16.90 10.65 -15.85
N PHE A 153 15.91 9.80 -15.57
CA PHE A 153 15.54 8.69 -16.44
C PHE A 153 14.07 8.32 -16.30
N ASP A 154 13.56 7.66 -17.33
CA ASP A 154 12.21 7.10 -17.37
C ASP A 154 12.25 5.62 -16.99
N SER A 155 11.15 5.16 -16.39
CA SER A 155 10.98 3.79 -15.89
C SER A 155 9.68 3.22 -16.45
N TYR A 156 9.81 2.28 -17.38
CA TYR A 156 8.72 1.59 -18.07
C TYR A 156 8.59 0.16 -17.55
N MET A 157 7.35 -0.34 -17.52
CA MET A 157 7.09 -1.75 -17.25
C MET A 157 7.72 -2.63 -18.33
N ILE A 158 8.38 -3.71 -17.91
CA ILE A 158 8.84 -4.76 -18.84
C ILE A 158 7.62 -5.57 -19.27
N GLU A 159 7.43 -5.71 -20.58
CA GLU A 159 6.35 -6.52 -21.16
C GLU A 159 6.62 -8.03 -20.98
N ASP A 160 5.57 -8.84 -20.91
CA ASP A 160 5.65 -10.26 -20.57
C ASP A 160 6.62 -11.07 -21.47
N LYS A 161 6.78 -10.66 -22.73
CA LYS A 161 7.69 -11.28 -23.72
C LYS A 161 9.18 -11.01 -23.45
N ASP A 162 9.49 -9.93 -22.73
CA ASP A 162 10.86 -9.45 -22.47
C ASP A 162 11.29 -9.72 -21.01
N LEU A 163 10.41 -10.31 -20.20
CA LEU A 163 10.70 -10.69 -18.81
C LEU A 163 11.78 -11.78 -18.76
N LYS A 164 12.75 -11.57 -17.87
CA LYS A 164 13.80 -12.54 -17.56
C LYS A 164 13.38 -13.45 -16.41
N GLU A 165 14.03 -14.61 -16.30
CA GLU A 165 13.81 -15.52 -15.17
C GLU A 165 14.02 -14.80 -13.83
N GLY A 166 13.08 -14.98 -12.90
CA GLY A 166 13.08 -14.33 -11.58
C GLY A 166 12.41 -12.95 -11.52
N GLN A 167 12.13 -12.30 -12.66
CA GLN A 167 11.45 -11.01 -12.68
C GLN A 167 9.94 -11.16 -12.46
N PRO A 168 9.34 -10.46 -11.49
CA PRO A 168 7.90 -10.51 -11.28
C PRO A 168 7.15 -9.82 -12.43
N ARG A 169 6.13 -10.51 -12.96
CA ARG A 169 5.19 -10.00 -13.96
C ARG A 169 4.47 -8.75 -13.44
N LEU A 170 4.27 -7.76 -14.30
CA LEU A 170 3.62 -6.47 -14.00
C LEU A 170 4.31 -5.57 -12.96
N LEU A 171 5.37 -6.04 -12.31
CA LEU A 171 6.10 -5.27 -11.28
C LEU A 171 7.50 -4.86 -11.73
N SER A 172 8.08 -5.59 -12.68
CA SER A 172 9.43 -5.32 -13.17
C SER A 172 9.46 -4.14 -14.13
N VAL A 173 10.51 -3.34 -14.03
CA VAL A 173 10.76 -2.17 -14.88
C VAL A 173 12.14 -2.26 -15.54
N ASP A 174 12.33 -1.51 -16.61
CA ASP A 174 13.61 -1.39 -17.31
C ASP A 174 14.67 -0.67 -16.46
N ASN A 175 14.30 0.45 -15.83
CA ASN A 175 15.16 1.28 -15.00
C ASN A 175 14.57 1.41 -13.59
N PRO A 176 15.02 0.60 -12.61
CA PRO A 176 14.57 0.72 -11.23
C PRO A 176 15.21 1.93 -10.54
N VAL A 177 14.49 2.51 -9.57
CA VAL A 177 15.02 3.55 -8.69
C VAL A 177 16.02 2.92 -7.74
N VAL A 178 17.27 3.38 -7.74
CA VAL A 178 18.27 2.90 -6.78
C VAL A 178 18.37 3.89 -5.63
N LEU A 179 18.23 3.40 -4.40
CA LEU A 179 18.29 4.20 -3.18
C LEU A 179 19.30 3.58 -2.18
N PRO A 180 20.03 4.39 -1.42
CA PRO A 180 20.87 3.87 -0.35
C PRO A 180 20.02 3.40 0.83
N SER A 181 20.31 2.20 1.36
CA SER A 181 19.71 1.71 2.61
C SER A 181 20.17 2.56 3.80
N ARG A 182 19.38 2.53 4.89
CA ARG A 182 19.67 3.22 6.17
C ARG A 182 19.99 4.70 6.02
N THR A 183 19.23 5.36 5.16
CA THR A 183 19.41 6.76 4.78
C THR A 183 18.05 7.44 4.78
N ASN A 184 17.96 8.66 5.32
CA ASN A 184 16.74 9.47 5.21
C ASN A 184 16.70 10.13 3.83
N ILE A 185 15.69 9.80 3.04
CA ILE A 185 15.54 10.25 1.66
C ILE A 185 14.27 11.08 1.56
N ARG A 186 14.39 12.32 1.08
CA ARG A 186 13.26 13.17 0.75
C ARG A 186 12.70 12.80 -0.62
N LEU A 187 11.39 12.68 -0.70
CA LEU A 187 10.65 12.35 -1.91
C LEU A 187 9.80 13.55 -2.33
N LEU A 188 9.99 14.03 -3.54
CA LEU A 188 9.16 15.07 -4.14
C LEU A 188 8.30 14.47 -5.25
N PHE A 189 7.00 14.69 -5.20
CA PHE A 189 6.02 14.07 -6.07
C PHE A 189 5.28 15.13 -6.89
N THR A 190 5.27 14.97 -8.20
CA THR A 190 4.48 15.81 -9.12
C THR A 190 4.07 15.00 -10.34
N SER A 191 3.21 15.55 -11.20
CA SER A 191 2.80 14.89 -12.45
C SER A 191 2.90 15.84 -13.63
N ALA A 192 3.21 15.29 -14.80
CA ALA A 192 3.27 16.03 -16.06
C ALA A 192 1.91 16.11 -16.77
N ASP A 193 0.95 15.25 -16.44
CA ASP A 193 -0.32 15.13 -17.18
C ASP A 193 -1.57 15.07 -16.28
N VAL A 194 -1.95 13.89 -15.78
CA VAL A 194 -3.11 13.63 -14.93
C VAL A 194 -2.67 13.29 -13.51
N ILE A 195 -3.62 13.08 -12.60
CA ILE A 195 -3.27 12.59 -11.27
C ILE A 195 -2.83 11.13 -11.37
N HIS A 196 -1.72 10.81 -10.71
CA HIS A 196 -1.31 9.45 -10.39
C HIS A 196 -1.05 9.37 -8.88
N ASN A 197 -0.75 8.18 -8.37
CA ASN A 197 -0.31 8.01 -6.99
C ASN A 197 0.83 7.01 -6.95
N TRP A 198 1.96 7.44 -6.39
CA TRP A 198 3.14 6.61 -6.25
C TRP A 198 3.06 5.88 -4.91
N ALA A 199 2.91 4.56 -4.96
CA ALA A 199 2.68 3.73 -3.78
C ALA A 199 3.62 2.53 -3.73
N VAL A 200 4.28 2.34 -2.58
CA VAL A 200 5.14 1.19 -2.29
C VAL A 200 4.73 0.63 -0.92
N PRO A 201 3.91 -0.43 -0.88
CA PRO A 201 3.24 -0.89 0.35
C PRO A 201 4.20 -1.27 1.47
N SER A 202 5.28 -2.02 1.19
CA SER A 202 6.27 -2.43 2.19
C SER A 202 6.99 -1.25 2.87
N LEU A 203 6.98 -0.07 2.25
CA LEU A 203 7.60 1.15 2.78
C LEU A 203 6.57 2.09 3.43
N GLY A 204 5.28 1.75 3.42
CA GLY A 204 4.23 2.61 3.96
C GLY A 204 4.06 3.92 3.18
N LEU A 205 4.50 3.94 1.92
CA LEU A 205 4.44 5.11 1.05
C LEU A 205 3.23 5.01 0.14
N LYS A 206 2.42 6.07 0.14
CA LYS A 206 1.33 6.26 -0.80
C LYS A 206 1.04 7.75 -0.89
N LEU A 207 1.40 8.38 -2.00
CA LEU A 207 1.19 9.81 -2.17
C LEU A 207 0.84 10.17 -3.61
N ASP A 208 -0.12 11.07 -3.76
CA ASP A 208 -0.54 11.53 -5.08
C ASP A 208 0.55 12.38 -5.72
N THR A 209 0.83 12.08 -6.98
CA THR A 209 1.53 12.97 -7.91
C THR A 209 0.47 13.76 -8.66
N VAL A 210 0.38 15.06 -8.38
CA VAL A 210 -0.67 15.93 -8.93
C VAL A 210 -0.06 17.01 -9.84
N PRO A 211 -0.61 17.23 -11.05
CA PRO A 211 -0.15 18.28 -11.94
C PRO A 211 -0.25 19.66 -11.28
N GLY A 212 0.78 20.49 -11.44
CA GLY A 212 0.78 21.87 -10.92
C GLY A 212 1.04 22.00 -9.42
N ARG A 213 1.31 20.91 -8.69
CA ARG A 213 1.79 20.96 -7.30
C ARG A 213 2.93 19.99 -7.06
N ILE A 214 3.74 20.28 -6.04
CA ILE A 214 4.75 19.36 -5.52
C ILE A 214 4.28 18.93 -4.14
N ASN A 215 4.05 17.63 -4.00
CA ASN A 215 3.84 16.98 -2.70
C ASN A 215 5.19 16.48 -2.18
N GLU A 216 5.37 16.46 -0.86
CA GLU A 216 6.61 16.04 -0.23
C GLU A 216 6.33 14.91 0.77
N SER A 217 7.23 13.95 0.84
CA SER A 217 7.27 12.93 1.90
C SER A 217 8.72 12.47 2.09
N TRP A 218 8.92 11.44 2.90
CA TRP A 218 10.24 10.90 3.17
C TRP A 218 10.19 9.37 3.28
N VAL A 219 11.34 8.74 3.10
CA VAL A 219 11.50 7.31 3.33
C VAL A 219 12.84 7.03 4.00
N HIS A 220 12.84 6.02 4.86
CA HIS A 220 14.04 5.38 5.38
C HIS A 220 13.88 3.87 5.21
N ILE A 221 14.77 3.25 4.44
CA ILE A 221 14.71 1.82 4.13
C ILE A 221 15.67 1.06 5.05
N ASN A 222 15.14 0.22 5.93
CA ASN A 222 15.91 -0.46 6.98
C ASN A 222 16.81 -1.59 6.44
N LYS A 223 16.39 -2.21 5.34
CA LYS A 223 17.03 -3.41 4.76
C LYS A 223 17.35 -3.19 3.29
N GLU A 224 18.36 -3.89 2.82
CA GLU A 224 18.70 -3.95 1.39
C GLU A 224 17.77 -4.93 0.70
N GLY A 225 17.46 -4.69 -0.58
CA GLY A 225 16.57 -5.55 -1.35
C GLY A 225 15.77 -4.80 -2.42
N ASP A 226 14.85 -5.54 -3.03
CA ASP A 226 13.93 -5.04 -4.05
C ASP A 226 12.54 -4.78 -3.44
N TYR A 227 12.03 -3.56 -3.62
CA TYR A 227 10.71 -3.14 -3.16
C TYR A 227 9.85 -2.75 -4.35
N TYR A 228 8.60 -3.21 -4.37
CA TYR A 228 7.72 -3.07 -5.50
C TYR A 228 6.46 -2.30 -5.13
N GLY A 229 5.94 -1.57 -6.10
CA GLY A 229 4.78 -0.73 -5.97
C GLY A 229 4.01 -0.61 -7.27
N MET A 230 2.88 0.09 -7.21
CA MET A 230 2.02 0.34 -8.37
C MET A 230 1.40 1.72 -8.28
N CYS A 231 0.94 2.23 -9.41
CA CYS A 231 0.07 3.40 -9.41
C CYS A 231 -1.23 3.10 -8.64
N SER A 232 -1.59 3.96 -7.70
CA SER A 232 -2.76 3.78 -6.82
C SER A 232 -3.86 4.84 -6.99
N GLU A 233 -3.83 5.59 -8.09
CA GLU A 233 -4.87 6.56 -8.48
C GLU A 233 -5.17 6.42 -9.97
N LEU A 234 -6.46 6.36 -10.32
CA LEU A 234 -6.90 6.00 -11.68
C LEU A 234 -6.43 7.04 -12.70
N CYS A 235 -5.49 6.65 -13.58
CA CYS A 235 -4.83 7.57 -14.51
C CYS A 235 -5.03 7.22 -16.01
N GLY A 236 -6.00 6.38 -16.33
CA GLY A 236 -6.39 6.04 -17.71
C GLY A 236 -6.19 4.58 -18.10
N VAL A 237 -6.13 4.29 -19.41
CA VAL A 237 -6.25 2.92 -19.94
C VAL A 237 -5.13 1.97 -19.51
N ARG A 238 -3.92 2.47 -19.23
CA ARG A 238 -2.81 1.65 -18.72
C ARG A 238 -2.51 1.88 -17.24
N HIS A 239 -3.49 2.31 -16.45
CA HIS A 239 -3.32 2.54 -15.00
C HIS A 239 -2.67 1.36 -14.26
N GLY A 240 -3.04 0.12 -14.58
CA GLY A 240 -2.47 -1.09 -13.98
C GLY A 240 -1.10 -1.54 -14.53
N PHE A 241 -0.46 -0.76 -15.41
CA PHE A 241 0.76 -1.16 -16.13
C PHE A 241 1.89 -0.13 -16.00
N MET A 242 1.94 0.57 -14.87
CA MET A 242 3.02 1.51 -14.52
C MET A 242 3.53 1.26 -13.09
N PRO A 243 4.26 0.14 -12.88
CA PRO A 243 4.74 -0.25 -11.57
C PRO A 243 5.90 0.63 -11.09
N VAL A 244 6.21 0.48 -9.82
CA VAL A 244 7.36 1.08 -9.16
C VAL A 244 8.29 -0.06 -8.75
N HIS A 245 9.58 0.10 -8.98
CA HIS A 245 10.60 -0.83 -8.50
C HIS A 245 11.76 -0.02 -7.91
N ILE A 246 12.00 -0.23 -6.61
CA ILE A 246 13.11 0.35 -5.86
C ILE A 246 14.12 -0.75 -5.55
N LYS A 247 15.39 -0.46 -5.76
CA LYS A 247 16.52 -1.23 -5.27
C LYS A 247 17.18 -0.48 -4.14
N ALA A 248 17.04 -1.00 -2.92
CA ALA A 248 17.78 -0.48 -1.78
C ALA A 248 19.13 -1.19 -1.67
N VAL A 249 20.22 -0.44 -1.76
CA VAL A 249 21.59 -0.96 -1.80
C VAL A 249 22.46 -0.31 -0.73
N PRO A 250 23.59 -0.90 -0.31
CA PRO A 250 24.53 -0.24 0.58
C PRO A 250 25.01 1.12 0.01
N LYS A 251 25.29 2.11 0.88
CA LYS A 251 25.77 3.44 0.47
C LYS A 251 26.94 3.39 -0.54
N LYS A 252 27.88 2.45 -0.38
CA LYS A 252 29.02 2.24 -1.29
C LYS A 252 28.57 1.83 -2.70
N GLU A 253 27.62 0.92 -2.80
CA GLU A 253 27.08 0.47 -4.08
C GLU A 253 26.24 1.57 -4.73
N PHE A 254 25.47 2.33 -3.92
CA PHE A 254 24.75 3.50 -4.40
C PHE A 254 25.70 4.53 -5.02
N SER A 255 26.80 4.89 -4.35
CA SER A 255 27.80 5.81 -4.92
C SER A 255 28.40 5.28 -6.23
N ALA A 256 28.70 3.99 -6.32
CA ALA A 256 29.19 3.38 -7.56
C ALA A 256 28.13 3.38 -8.67
N TRP A 257 26.85 3.20 -8.32
CA TRP A 257 25.73 3.32 -9.25
C TRP A 257 25.58 4.76 -9.75
N VAL A 258 25.67 5.77 -8.87
CA VAL A 258 25.57 7.19 -9.24
C VAL A 258 26.58 7.56 -10.32
N GLU A 259 27.85 7.14 -10.19
CA GLU A 259 28.88 7.45 -11.19
C GLU A 259 28.59 6.82 -12.55
N LYS A 260 28.05 5.58 -12.57
CA LYS A 260 27.61 4.94 -13.81
C LYS A 260 26.37 5.62 -14.39
N ALA A 261 25.41 5.96 -13.54
CA ALA A 261 24.14 6.58 -13.93
C ALA A 261 24.37 7.97 -14.52
N LYS A 262 25.29 8.77 -13.97
CA LYS A 262 25.71 10.04 -14.58
C LYS A 262 26.18 9.83 -16.02
N ALA A 263 27.06 8.86 -16.27
CA ALA A 263 27.54 8.59 -17.63
C ALA A 263 26.42 8.07 -18.55
N GLN A 264 25.53 7.22 -18.04
CA GLN A 264 24.45 6.62 -18.82
C GLN A 264 23.34 7.62 -19.18
N PHE A 265 22.96 8.50 -18.25
CA PHE A 265 21.78 9.36 -18.37
C PHE A 265 22.10 10.84 -18.65
N SER A 266 23.37 11.26 -18.61
CA SER A 266 23.80 12.64 -18.94
C SER A 266 23.51 13.07 -20.38
N ASN A 267 23.33 12.13 -21.32
CA ASN A 267 23.07 12.44 -22.73
C ASN A 267 21.58 12.59 -23.09
N ILE A 268 20.67 12.36 -22.13
CA ILE A 268 19.22 12.43 -22.40
C ILE A 268 18.71 13.88 -22.25
N SER A 269 19.42 14.73 -21.50
CA SER A 269 19.05 16.13 -21.28
C SER A 269 19.43 17.07 -22.44
N SER A 270 20.21 16.64 -23.43
CA SER A 270 20.74 17.51 -24.51
C SER A 270 20.11 17.33 -25.89
N GLY A 271 19.08 16.50 -26.06
CA GLY A 271 18.38 16.42 -27.35
C GLY A 271 17.58 15.14 -27.52
N SER A 272 16.40 15.08 -26.90
CA SER A 272 15.34 14.23 -27.42
C SER A 272 14.43 15.10 -28.28
N GLU A 273 14.79 15.24 -29.56
CA GLU A 273 13.76 15.30 -30.59
C GLU A 273 12.86 14.09 -30.32
N THR A 274 11.67 14.37 -29.82
CA THR A 274 10.60 13.39 -29.71
C THR A 274 10.46 12.77 -31.08
N LYS A 275 11.00 11.57 -31.30
CA LYS A 275 10.55 10.72 -32.39
C LYS A 275 9.13 10.35 -32.05
N VAL A 276 8.22 11.25 -32.38
CA VAL A 276 6.81 10.94 -32.55
C VAL A 276 6.84 9.84 -33.60
N ALA A 277 6.68 8.59 -33.15
CA ALA A 277 6.40 7.52 -34.06
C ALA A 277 5.13 7.95 -34.78
N ASN A 278 5.28 8.27 -36.06
CA ASN A 278 4.18 8.54 -36.98
C ASN A 278 3.26 7.32 -36.93
N LEU A 279 2.25 7.36 -36.05
CA LEU A 279 1.09 6.50 -36.11
C LEU A 279 0.13 7.10 -37.15
N GLU A 280 0.62 7.27 -38.38
CA GLU A 280 -0.26 7.27 -39.54
C GLU A 280 -0.55 5.81 -39.88
N LYS A 281 -1.61 5.24 -39.27
CA LYS A 281 -2.48 4.28 -39.94
C LYS A 281 -3.91 4.41 -39.41
N PRO A 282 -4.91 4.21 -40.28
CA PRO A 282 -6.20 4.88 -40.21
C PRO A 282 -7.06 4.31 -39.09
N PHE A 283 -7.62 5.19 -38.27
CA PHE A 283 -8.80 4.86 -37.50
C PHE A 283 -9.98 4.75 -38.49
N ASP A 284 -10.09 3.57 -39.10
CA ASP A 284 -11.20 3.20 -39.96
C ASP A 284 -12.51 3.33 -39.18
N LYS A 285 -13.29 4.36 -39.53
CA LYS A 285 -14.74 4.39 -39.85
C LYS A 285 -15.76 3.51 -39.08
N ALA A 286 -15.41 2.83 -38.01
CA ALA A 286 -16.33 1.99 -37.24
C ALA A 286 -17.05 2.76 -36.12
N ALA A 287 -16.48 3.86 -35.62
CA ALA A 287 -17.08 4.64 -34.53
C ALA A 287 -18.10 5.70 -35.00
N THR A 288 -18.13 6.04 -36.29
CA THR A 288 -19.07 7.04 -36.86
C THR A 288 -20.40 6.43 -37.34
N GLY A 289 -20.53 5.09 -37.35
CA GLY A 289 -21.75 4.39 -37.72
C GLY A 289 -22.79 4.29 -36.59
N ILE A 290 -22.36 4.30 -35.33
CA ILE A 290 -23.24 4.00 -34.18
C ILE A 290 -24.03 5.24 -33.71
N LEU A 291 -23.62 6.45 -34.11
CA LEU A 291 -24.30 7.70 -33.72
C LEU A 291 -25.33 8.21 -34.75
N LYS A 292 -25.44 7.58 -35.93
CA LYS A 292 -26.45 7.97 -36.93
C LYS A 292 -27.79 7.24 -36.83
N ASP A 293 -27.87 6.15 -36.07
CA ASP A 293 -29.09 5.31 -36.02
C ASP A 293 -30.01 5.60 -34.82
N ARG A 294 -29.73 6.64 -34.03
CA ARG A 294 -30.59 7.11 -32.93
C ARG A 294 -31.49 8.30 -33.27
N LYS A 295 -31.64 8.63 -34.56
CA LYS A 295 -32.62 9.61 -35.06
C LYS A 295 -33.46 9.02 -36.19
N ARG A 296 -34.25 7.98 -35.89
CA ARG A 296 -35.47 7.59 -36.60
C ARG A 296 -36.12 6.37 -35.93
N LYS A 297 -36.92 6.65 -34.90
CA LYS A 297 -38.22 6.06 -34.57
C LYS A 297 -38.69 6.64 -33.23
#